data_AF-A0A221P743-F1
#
_entry.id   AF-A0A221P743-F1
#
_cell.length_a   1.000
_cell.length_b   1.000
_cell.length_c   1.000
_cell.angle_alpha   90.00
_cell.angle_beta   90.00
_cell.angle_gamma   90.00
#
_symmetry.space_group_name_H-M   'P 1'
#
loop_
_entity.id
_entity.type
_entity.pdbx_description
1 polymer ?
#
loop_
_entity_poly.entity_id
_entity_poly.type
_entity_poly.pdbx_seq_one_letter_code
_entity_poly.pdbx_strand_id
1 'polypeptide(L)'
;MMVCGHQIDGATLSVASDDVDKQVTVGSWTADRPLTPGLATWTLDSPAAGWTATRSLAPLTAKTTYALYGWTKDNSWSANSISFTLADRDRLTPGKVRYDSISDNGGESAITVSIAEFKAKACQNM
;
A
#
# COMPACT_ATOMS: atom_id res chain seq x y z
N MET A 1 -4.65 -1.10 3.25
CA MET A 1 -3.55 -2.00 3.68
C MET A 1 -4.10 -3.01 4.66
N MET A 2 -3.79 -4.30 4.51
CA MET A 2 -4.07 -5.32 5.51
C MET A 2 -2.83 -5.56 6.37
N VAL A 3 -2.99 -5.60 7.69
CA VAL A 3 -1.93 -5.91 8.65
C VAL A 3 -2.23 -7.27 9.27
N CYS A 4 -1.32 -8.23 9.17
CA CYS A 4 -1.63 -9.65 9.42
C CYS A 4 -1.10 -10.23 10.75
N GLY A 5 -0.29 -9.49 11.50
CA GLY A 5 0.23 -10.00 12.78
C GLY A 5 1.14 -9.03 13.53
N HIS A 6 1.79 -8.14 12.79
CA HIS A 6 2.64 -7.09 13.35
C HIS A 6 1.94 -5.74 13.40
N GLN A 7 2.70 -4.69 13.67
CA GLN A 7 2.23 -3.33 13.51
C GLN A 7 2.79 -2.70 12.23
N ILE A 8 2.14 -1.64 11.76
CA ILE A 8 2.68 -0.76 10.72
C ILE A 8 2.61 0.67 11.26
N ASP A 9 3.73 1.39 11.17
CA ASP A 9 3.86 2.75 11.70
C ASP A 9 3.66 3.80 10.61
N GLY A 10 3.90 3.44 9.35
CA GLY A 10 3.74 4.36 8.25
C GLY A 10 3.71 3.69 6.88
N ALA A 11 3.53 4.52 5.86
CA ALA A 11 3.53 4.11 4.47
C ALA A 11 4.29 5.13 3.62
N THR A 12 4.97 4.65 2.58
CA THR A 12 5.72 5.47 1.64
C THR A 12 5.32 5.12 0.23
N LEU A 13 5.06 6.15 -0.59
CA LEU A 13 4.78 6.05 -2.01
C LEU A 13 5.98 6.58 -2.79
N SER A 14 6.49 5.77 -3.71
CA SER A 14 7.63 6.10 -4.55
C SER A 14 7.33 5.86 -6.02
N VAL A 15 8.09 6.49 -6.92
CA VAL A 15 8.17 6.05 -8.32
C VAL A 15 8.81 4.66 -8.33
N ALA A 16 8.13 3.70 -8.96
CA ALA A 16 8.64 2.33 -9.05
C ALA A 16 9.94 2.32 -9.86
N SER A 17 10.96 1.65 -9.32
CA SER A 17 12.25 1.39 -9.97
C SER A 17 12.66 -0.04 -9.66
N ASP A 18 13.39 -0.65 -10.58
CA ASP A 18 14.11 -1.92 -10.41
C ASP A 18 15.23 -1.84 -9.37
N ASP A 19 15.77 -0.65 -9.15
CA ASP A 19 16.76 -0.34 -8.12
C ASP A 19 16.09 0.38 -6.94
N VAL A 20 15.94 -0.32 -5.82
CA VAL A 20 15.30 0.20 -4.60
C VAL A 20 16.01 1.42 -4.02
N ASP A 21 17.33 1.53 -4.18
CA ASP A 21 18.13 2.64 -3.67
C ASP A 21 17.94 3.91 -4.51
N LYS A 22 17.33 3.79 -5.69
CA LYS A 22 17.05 4.91 -6.60
C LYS A 22 15.58 5.31 -6.64
N GLN A 23 14.73 4.71 -5.81
CA GLN A 23 13.32 5.06 -5.76
C GLN A 23 13.13 6.51 -5.27
N VAL A 24 12.36 7.27 -6.03
CA VAL A 24 12.04 8.66 -5.70
C VAL A 24 10.74 8.70 -4.90
N THR A 25 10.83 9.06 -3.62
CA THR A 25 9.65 9.24 -2.76
C THR A 25 8.81 10.43 -3.22
N VAL A 26 7.54 10.16 -3.50
CA VAL A 26 6.54 11.16 -3.92
C VAL A 26 5.50 11.46 -2.85
N GLY A 27 5.40 10.64 -1.79
CA GLY A 27 4.57 10.91 -0.62
C GLY A 27 4.89 9.96 0.54
N SER A 28 4.64 10.40 1.77
CA SER A 28 4.79 9.53 2.95
C SER A 28 3.83 9.94 4.06
N TRP A 29 3.34 8.94 4.80
CA TRP A 29 2.38 9.10 5.88
C TRP A 29 2.83 8.29 7.10
N THR A 30 2.66 8.86 8.28
CA THR A 30 2.81 8.17 9.56
C THR A 30 1.43 8.02 10.18
N ALA A 31 1.08 6.81 10.62
CA ALA A 31 -0.16 6.60 11.31
C ALA A 31 -0.09 7.29 12.69
N ASP A 32 -1.16 7.97 13.09
CA ASP A 32 -1.18 8.71 14.37
C ASP A 32 -1.01 7.77 15.58
N ARG A 33 -1.34 6.48 15.38
CA ARG A 33 -1.03 5.36 16.26
C ARG A 33 -0.59 4.17 15.39
N PRO A 34 0.32 3.32 15.87
CA PRO A 34 0.69 2.10 15.15
C PRO A 34 -0.54 1.29 14.77
N LEU A 35 -0.63 0.89 13.50
CA LEU A 35 -1.71 0.07 12.99
C LEU A 35 -1.55 -1.34 13.53
N THR A 36 -2.55 -1.86 14.22
CA THR A 36 -2.59 -3.25 14.69
C THR A 36 -3.19 -4.17 13.62
N PRO A 37 -3.17 -5.51 13.82
CA PRO A 37 -3.74 -6.45 12.85
C PRO A 37 -5.18 -6.09 12.45
N GLY A 38 -5.43 -6.06 11.14
CA GLY A 38 -6.69 -5.63 10.54
C GLY A 38 -6.54 -4.80 9.28
N LEU A 39 -7.67 -4.34 8.74
CA LEU A 39 -7.71 -3.48 7.56
C LEU A 39 -7.58 -2.01 7.98
N ALA A 40 -6.56 -1.34 7.45
CA ALA A 40 -6.41 0.12 7.50
C ALA A 40 -6.67 0.73 6.12
N THR A 41 -7.42 1.83 6.08
CA THR A 41 -7.75 2.57 4.86
C THR A 41 -7.55 4.06 5.08
N TRP A 42 -6.92 4.74 4.13
CA TRP A 42 -6.78 6.19 4.13
C TRP A 42 -6.69 6.71 2.71
N THR A 43 -6.96 8.00 2.52
CA THR A 43 -6.76 8.70 1.25
C THR A 43 -5.29 9.09 1.11
N LEU A 44 -4.77 9.08 -0.11
CA LEU A 44 -3.41 9.59 -0.36
C LEU A 44 -3.36 11.13 -0.21
N ASP A 45 -4.50 11.80 -0.42
CA ASP A 45 -4.63 13.24 -0.22
C ASP A 45 -4.53 13.62 1.26
N SER A 46 -4.05 14.83 1.52
CA SER A 46 -4.00 15.42 2.86
C SER A 46 -5.12 16.46 3.02
N PRO A 47 -5.82 16.49 4.17
CA PRO A 47 -5.65 15.63 5.35
C PRO A 47 -6.26 14.23 5.17
N ALA A 48 -5.64 13.23 5.80
CA ALA A 48 -6.15 11.87 5.88
C ALA A 48 -6.42 11.51 7.35
N ALA A 49 -7.65 11.14 7.70
CA ALA A 49 -8.01 10.86 9.09
C ALA A 49 -7.19 9.68 9.66
N GLY A 50 -6.54 9.90 10.82
CA GLY A 50 -5.67 8.90 11.47
C GLY A 50 -4.26 8.81 10.90
N TRP A 51 -3.90 9.69 9.96
CA TRP A 51 -2.61 9.71 9.27
C TRP A 51 -2.06 11.12 9.13
N THR A 52 -0.81 11.29 9.52
CA THR A 52 -0.05 12.52 9.31
C THR A 52 0.80 12.39 8.06
N ALA A 53 0.57 13.24 7.06
CA ALA A 53 1.44 13.33 5.89
C ALA A 53 2.80 13.93 6.30
N THR A 54 3.83 13.08 6.42
CA THR A 54 5.21 13.50 6.72
C THR A 54 5.91 14.09 5.50
N ARG A 55 5.44 13.72 4.30
CA ARG A 55 5.77 14.36 3.03
C ARG A 55 4.50 14.52 2.22
N SER A 56 4.17 15.76 1.86
CA SER A 56 3.03 16.06 0.99
C SER A 56 3.14 15.31 -0.33
N LEU A 57 2.01 14.77 -0.79
CA LEU A 57 1.92 14.05 -2.05
C LEU A 57 2.24 14.99 -3.23
N ALA A 58 3.28 14.66 -3.99
CA ALA A 58 3.55 15.31 -5.26
C ALA A 58 2.50 14.90 -6.30
N PRO A 59 2.20 15.77 -7.29
CA PRO A 59 1.28 15.43 -8.37
C PRO A 59 1.65 14.11 -9.06
N LEU A 60 0.70 13.19 -9.12
CA LEU A 60 0.88 11.91 -9.80
C LEU A 60 0.61 12.06 -11.30
N THR A 61 1.32 11.29 -12.12
CA THR A 61 1.21 11.36 -13.59
C THR A 61 0.79 10.02 -14.19
N ALA A 62 0.08 10.06 -15.32
CA ALA A 62 -0.56 8.89 -15.91
C ALA A 62 0.42 7.84 -16.45
N LYS A 63 1.66 8.21 -16.77
CA LYS A 63 2.67 7.32 -17.37
C LYS A 63 3.66 6.76 -16.33
N THR A 64 3.39 6.96 -15.05
CA THR A 64 4.27 6.53 -13.96
C THR A 64 3.64 5.37 -13.23
N THR A 65 4.44 4.32 -13.01
CA THR A 65 4.12 3.28 -12.04
C THR A 65 4.63 3.72 -10.68
N TYR A 66 3.79 3.58 -9.66
CA TYR A 66 4.11 3.89 -8.28
C TYR A 66 4.12 2.63 -7.45
N ALA A 67 5.00 2.59 -6.46
CA ALA A 67 5.07 1.53 -5.46
C ALA A 67 4.70 2.11 -4.10
N LEU A 68 3.71 1.51 -3.44
CA LEU A 68 3.32 1.85 -2.06
C LEU A 68 3.68 0.68 -1.15
N TYR A 69 4.43 0.95 -0.08
CA TYR A 69 4.72 -0.06 0.93
C TYR A 69 4.49 0.49 2.34
N GLY A 70 4.11 -0.41 3.26
CA GLY A 70 3.98 -0.11 4.68
C GLY A 70 5.23 -0.52 5.44
N TRP A 71 5.61 0.22 6.48
CA TRP A 71 6.83 0.01 7.24
C TRP A 71 6.64 0.19 8.75
N THR A 72 7.51 -0.45 9.52
CA THR A 72 7.73 -0.12 10.94
C THR A 72 8.90 0.86 11.11
N LYS A 73 8.83 1.69 12.15
CA LYS A 73 9.85 2.71 12.44
C LYS A 73 11.21 2.11 12.76
N ASP A 74 11.23 0.90 13.33
CA ASP A 74 12.44 0.13 13.64
C ASP A 74 12.92 -0.76 12.49
N ASN A 75 12.23 -0.72 11.34
CA ASN A 75 12.53 -1.50 10.14
C ASN A 75 12.48 -3.04 10.35
N SER A 76 11.79 -3.50 11.39
CA SER A 76 11.63 -4.93 11.69
C SER A 76 10.58 -5.62 10.83
N TRP A 77 9.58 -4.89 10.32
CA TRP A 77 8.52 -5.43 9.49
C TRP A 77 8.08 -4.46 8.39
N SER A 78 7.53 -5.03 7.33
CA SER A 78 6.89 -4.30 6.25
C SER A 78 5.61 -5.00 5.82
N ALA A 79 4.72 -4.23 5.19
CA ALA A 79 3.68 -4.80 4.36
C ALA A 79 4.24 -5.03 2.95
N ASN A 80 3.66 -5.99 2.22
CA ASN A 80 3.98 -6.19 0.81
C ASN A 80 3.81 -4.88 0.03
N SER A 81 4.80 -4.59 -0.82
CA SER A 81 4.74 -3.46 -1.74
C SER A 81 3.69 -3.74 -2.81
N ILE A 82 2.88 -2.75 -3.15
CA ILE A 82 1.92 -2.84 -4.26
C ILE A 82 2.29 -1.83 -5.34
N SER A 83 2.31 -2.30 -6.59
CA SER A 83 2.60 -1.45 -7.74
C SER A 83 1.34 -1.11 -8.52
N PHE A 84 1.15 0.17 -8.85
CA PHE A 84 -0.02 0.64 -9.59
C PHE A 84 0.26 1.88 -10.44
N THR A 85 -0.55 2.07 -11.48
CA THR A 85 -0.64 3.30 -12.27
C THR A 85 -1.91 4.07 -11.93
N LEU A 86 -2.02 5.33 -12.35
CA LEU A 86 -3.29 6.06 -12.22
C LEU A 86 -4.44 5.39 -13.01
N ALA A 87 -4.14 4.73 -14.13
CA ALA A 87 -5.15 3.99 -14.88
C ALA A 87 -5.68 2.78 -14.09
N ASP A 88 -4.85 2.12 -13.28
CA ASP A 88 -5.30 1.07 -12.35
C ASP A 88 -6.22 1.64 -11.28
N ARG A 89 -5.84 2.79 -10.69
CA ARG A 89 -6.67 3.50 -9.70
C ARG A 89 -8.03 3.89 -10.27
N ASP A 90 -8.06 4.46 -11.48
CA ASP A 90 -9.29 4.97 -12.08
C ASP A 90 -10.26 3.85 -12.49
N ARG A 91 -9.78 2.60 -12.58
CA ARG A 91 -10.60 1.40 -12.80
C ARG A 91 -11.17 0.81 -11.51
N LEU A 92 -10.72 1.25 -10.34
CA LEU A 92 -11.26 0.78 -9.06
C LEU A 92 -12.67 1.32 -8.86
N THR A 93 -13.57 0.40 -8.55
CA THR A 93 -14.93 0.74 -8.12
C THR A 93 -15.00 0.80 -6.59
N PRO A 94 -15.89 1.63 -6.02
CA PRO A 94 -16.09 1.67 -4.57
C PRO A 94 -16.33 0.28 -3.98
N GLY A 95 -15.64 -0.04 -2.88
CA GLY A 95 -15.73 -1.34 -2.22
C GLY A 95 -14.86 -2.46 -2.83
N LYS A 96 -14.08 -2.16 -3.87
CA LYS A 96 -13.06 -3.05 -4.43
C LYS A 96 -11.66 -2.67 -3.96
N VAL A 97 -10.80 -3.68 -3.88
CA VAL A 97 -9.38 -3.55 -3.56
C VAL A 97 -8.59 -4.26 -4.64
N ARG A 98 -7.60 -3.57 -5.21
CA ARG A 98 -6.57 -4.18 -6.05
C ARG A 98 -5.35 -4.46 -5.18
N TYR A 99 -4.81 -5.65 -5.26
CA TYR A 99 -3.57 -6.04 -4.58
C TYR A 99 -2.87 -7.13 -5.39
N ASP A 100 -1.59 -7.34 -5.10
CA ASP A 100 -0.81 -8.38 -5.73
C ASP A 100 -1.02 -9.70 -4.97
N SER A 101 -1.59 -10.68 -5.65
CA SER A 101 -1.87 -12.01 -5.13
C SER A 101 -0.73 -12.95 -5.50
N ILE A 102 -0.20 -13.65 -4.50
CA ILE A 102 0.84 -14.67 -4.67
C ILE A 102 0.14 -16.02 -4.75
N SER A 103 0.28 -16.72 -5.88
CA SER A 103 -0.20 -18.09 -6.04
C SER A 103 0.71 -19.10 -5.35
N ASP A 104 0.22 -20.33 -5.14
CA ASP A 104 0.95 -21.39 -4.43
C ASP A 104 2.32 -21.75 -5.07
N ASN A 105 2.49 -21.45 -6.36
CA ASN A 105 3.75 -21.63 -7.10
C ASN A 105 4.66 -20.39 -7.08
N GLY A 106 4.36 -19.38 -6.26
CA GLY A 106 5.13 -18.14 -6.13
C GLY A 106 4.90 -17.11 -7.24
N GLY A 107 3.93 -17.33 -8.14
CA GLY A 107 3.54 -16.36 -9.16
C GLY A 107 2.81 -15.16 -8.55
N GLU A 108 3.27 -13.95 -8.85
CA GLU A 108 2.60 -12.72 -8.43
C GLU A 108 1.71 -12.18 -9.54
N SER A 109 0.46 -11.87 -9.22
CA SER A 109 -0.47 -11.25 -10.16
C SER A 109 -1.38 -10.24 -9.48
N ALA A 110 -1.55 -9.09 -10.13
CA ALA A 110 -2.49 -8.10 -9.67
C ALA A 110 -3.94 -8.57 -9.89
N ILE A 111 -4.71 -8.66 -8.81
CA ILE A 111 -6.13 -8.99 -8.85
C ILE A 111 -6.96 -7.88 -8.22
N THR A 112 -8.25 -7.81 -8.56
CA THR A 112 -9.22 -6.89 -7.96
C THR A 112 -10.36 -7.68 -7.35
N VAL A 113 -10.56 -7.56 -6.04
CA VAL A 113 -11.56 -8.31 -5.28
C VAL A 113 -12.41 -7.38 -4.41
N SER A 114 -13.45 -7.91 -3.75
CA SER A 114 -14.19 -7.14 -2.75
C SER A 114 -13.34 -6.90 -1.49
N ILE A 115 -13.64 -5.83 -0.73
CA ILE A 115 -13.02 -5.63 0.60
C ILE A 115 -13.21 -6.85 1.51
N ALA A 116 -14.39 -7.49 1.47
CA ALA A 116 -14.67 -8.67 2.30
C ALA A 116 -13.77 -9.86 1.94
N GLU A 117 -13.58 -10.12 0.65
CA GLU A 117 -12.68 -11.16 0.17
C GLU A 117 -11.22 -10.84 0.48
N PHE A 118 -10.80 -9.59 0.27
CA PHE A 118 -9.45 -9.14 0.63
C PHE A 118 -9.16 -9.37 2.11
N LYS A 119 -10.09 -9.00 3.01
CA LYS A 119 -9.95 -9.24 4.45
C LYS A 119 -9.85 -10.73 4.79
N ALA A 120 -10.55 -11.60 4.07
CA ALA A 120 -10.54 -13.03 4.32
C ALA A 120 -9.24 -13.71 3.84
N LYS A 121 -8.64 -13.22 2.75
CA LYS A 121 -7.54 -13.90 2.05
C LYS A 121 -6.16 -13.29 2.24
N ALA A 122 -6.07 -11.98 2.45
CA ALA A 122 -4.78 -11.26 2.43
C ALA A 122 -3.74 -11.77 3.45
N CYS A 123 -4.19 -12.40 4.54
CA CYS A 123 -3.31 -12.94 5.58
C CYS A 123 -3.16 -14.47 5.57
N GLN A 124 -3.74 -15.18 4.58
CA GLN A 124 -3.77 -16.65 4.63
C GLN A 124 -2.40 -17.33 4.42
N ASN A 125 -1.44 -16.61 3.82
CA ASN A 125 -0.10 -17.11 3.48
C ASN A 125 1.03 -16.21 4.05
N MET A 126 0.77 -15.49 5.14
CA MET A 126 1.77 -14.65 5.83
C MET A 126 2.41 -15.35 7.02
#